data_AF-A0A925SKY0-F1
#
_entry.id   AF-A0A925SKY0-F1
#
_cell.length_a   1.000
_cell.length_b   1.000
_cell.length_c   1.000
_cell.angle_alpha   90.00
_cell.angle_beta   90.00
_cell.angle_gamma   90.00
#
_symmetry.space_group_name_H-M   'P 1'
#
loop_
_entity.id
_entity.type
_entity.pdbx_description
1 polymer ?
#
loop_
_entity_poly.entity_id
_entity_poly.type
_entity_poly.pdbx_seq_one_letter_code
_entity_poly.pdbx_strand_id
1 'polypeptide(L)'
;ALPPPKEAPATPTGASTTPEAQPAPTPVRVVPPNAELYRTVNTLVISAVLPGDQPRLMHKGRIVQVGDTLEGELIFAGIQDGQLVFNDRRGAIYVRRY
;
A
#
# COMPACT_ATOMS: atom_id res chain seq x y z
N ALA A 1 -2.33 -23.78 -64.26
CA ALA A 1 -3.34 -23.08 -63.45
C ALA A 1 -2.65 -22.23 -62.39
N LEU A 2 -3.35 -21.22 -61.87
CA LEU A 2 -3.02 -20.32 -60.75
C LEU A 2 -4.34 -20.16 -59.94
N PRO A 3 -4.39 -19.65 -58.70
CA PRO A 3 -3.37 -19.39 -57.66
C PRO A 3 -3.77 -20.22 -56.39
N PRO A 4 -3.74 -19.82 -55.08
CA PRO A 4 -3.14 -18.70 -54.29
C PRO A 4 -2.08 -19.27 -53.29
N PRO A 5 -1.68 -18.65 -52.14
CA PRO A 5 -2.02 -17.35 -51.54
C PRO A 5 -0.79 -16.47 -51.16
N LYS A 6 -0.53 -16.28 -49.85
CA LYS A 6 0.52 -15.48 -49.20
C LYS A 6 0.84 -16.10 -47.83
N GLU A 7 2.10 -16.12 -47.43
CA GLU A 7 2.48 -16.14 -46.00
C GLU A 7 3.38 -14.95 -45.69
N ALA A 8 3.14 -14.33 -44.52
CA ALA A 8 3.77 -13.11 -44.05
C ALA A 8 5.09 -13.44 -43.31
N PRO A 9 6.02 -12.47 -43.13
CA PRO A 9 7.26 -12.73 -42.41
C PRO A 9 6.99 -13.10 -40.94
N ALA A 10 7.30 -14.35 -40.58
CA ALA A 10 7.30 -14.80 -39.20
C ALA A 10 8.48 -14.16 -38.45
N THR A 11 8.18 -13.14 -37.63
CA THR A 11 9.12 -12.61 -36.64
C THR A 11 9.00 -13.45 -35.37
N PRO A 12 9.97 -14.29 -35.00
CA PRO A 12 10.05 -14.81 -33.65
C PRO A 12 10.54 -13.67 -32.75
N THR A 13 9.60 -12.91 -32.18
CA THR A 13 9.87 -12.02 -31.06
C THR A 13 10.28 -12.87 -29.87
N GLY A 14 11.57 -13.18 -29.79
CA GLY A 14 12.23 -13.78 -28.65
C GLY A 14 12.28 -12.79 -27.49
N ALA A 15 11.11 -12.48 -26.93
CA ALA A 15 10.99 -11.76 -25.67
C ALA A 15 11.58 -12.65 -24.57
N SER A 16 12.89 -12.49 -24.35
CA SER A 16 13.52 -12.97 -23.12
C SER A 16 12.80 -12.26 -21.97
N THR A 17 11.95 -12.98 -21.26
CA THR A 17 11.32 -12.49 -20.04
C THR A 17 12.43 -12.25 -19.03
N THR A 18 12.86 -10.99 -18.95
CA THR A 18 13.69 -10.47 -17.86
C THR A 18 13.13 -11.00 -16.55
N PRO A 19 13.95 -11.60 -15.66
CA PRO A 19 13.48 -11.88 -14.31
C PRO A 19 13.04 -10.55 -13.70
N GLU A 20 11.73 -10.40 -13.48
CA GLU A 20 11.16 -9.20 -12.89
C GLU A 20 11.85 -8.97 -11.56
N ALA A 21 12.60 -7.87 -11.47
CA ALA A 21 13.43 -7.60 -10.31
C ALA A 21 12.50 -7.39 -9.12
N GLN A 22 12.39 -8.43 -8.26
CA GLN A 22 11.72 -8.31 -6.97
C GLN A 22 12.26 -7.03 -6.30
N PRO A 23 11.40 -6.04 -6.00
CA PRO A 23 11.86 -4.86 -5.30
C PRO A 23 12.39 -5.33 -3.96
N ALA A 24 13.71 -5.19 -3.78
CA ALA A 24 14.37 -5.54 -2.52
C ALA A 24 13.64 -4.81 -1.39
N PRO A 25 13.37 -5.46 -0.25
CA PRO A 25 12.63 -4.84 0.85
C PRO A 25 13.36 -3.56 1.22
N THR A 26 12.74 -2.42 0.91
CA THR A 26 13.35 -1.11 1.12
C THR A 26 13.72 -1.02 2.59
N PRO A 27 14.99 -0.74 2.94
CA PRO A 27 15.41 -0.73 4.33
C PRO A 27 14.51 0.25 5.09
N VAL A 28 13.73 -0.28 6.03
CA VAL A 28 12.76 0.51 6.80
C VAL A 28 13.55 1.57 7.53
N ARG A 29 13.48 2.80 7.01
CA ARG A 29 14.19 3.93 7.58
C ARG A 29 13.53 4.21 8.91
N VAL A 30 14.17 3.79 10.01
CA VAL A 30 13.67 4.00 11.37
C VAL A 30 13.81 5.49 11.71
N VAL A 31 12.89 6.28 11.15
CA VAL A 31 12.69 7.69 11.53
C VAL A 31 12.12 7.66 12.95
N PRO A 32 12.71 8.39 13.91
CA PRO A 32 12.21 8.40 15.27
C PRO A 32 10.75 8.89 15.28
N PRO A 33 9.82 8.15 15.92
CA PRO A 33 8.41 8.49 15.89
C PRO A 33 8.17 9.85 16.54
N ASN A 34 7.37 10.69 15.89
CA ASN A 34 6.93 11.94 16.49
C ASN A 34 6.05 11.62 17.71
N ALA A 35 6.44 12.13 18.89
CA ALA A 35 5.75 11.87 20.13
C ALA A 35 4.28 12.35 20.13
N GLU A 36 3.95 13.41 19.37
CA GLU A 36 2.56 13.82 19.17
C GLU A 36 1.79 12.82 18.31
N LEU A 37 2.31 12.44 17.14
CA LEU A 37 1.63 11.48 16.26
C LEU A 37 1.48 10.11 16.93
N TYR A 38 2.46 9.68 17.72
CA TYR A 38 2.35 8.48 18.55
C TYR A 38 1.22 8.58 19.59
N ARG A 39 1.03 9.74 20.23
CA ARG A 39 -0.14 9.97 21.11
C ARG A 39 -1.43 9.93 20.30
N THR A 40 -1.50 10.65 19.17
CA THR A 40 -2.67 10.70 18.27
C THR A 40 -3.11 9.31 17.83
N VAL A 41 -2.18 8.43 17.44
CA VAL A 41 -2.45 7.03 17.08
C VAL A 41 -3.10 6.26 18.25
N ASN A 42 -2.61 6.44 19.47
CA ASN A 42 -3.14 5.77 20.66
C ASN A 42 -4.49 6.35 21.12
N THR A 43 -4.71 7.66 20.98
CA THR A 43 -5.98 8.32 21.33
C THR A 43 -7.00 8.30 20.18
N LEU A 44 -6.63 7.80 19.00
CA LEU A 44 -7.51 7.82 17.83
C LEU A 44 -8.79 7.02 18.11
N VAL A 45 -9.95 7.68 17.97
CA VAL A 45 -11.24 7.00 18.09
C VAL A 45 -11.57 6.36 16.75
N ILE A 46 -11.59 5.03 16.73
CA ILE A 46 -11.94 4.22 15.57
C ILE A 46 -13.22 3.48 15.91
N SER A 47 -14.28 3.77 15.15
CA SER A 47 -15.63 3.24 15.40
C SER A 47 -15.87 1.88 14.76
N ALA A 48 -15.11 1.54 13.71
CA ALA A 48 -15.14 0.25 13.04
C ALA A 48 -13.84 0.03 12.25
N VAL A 49 -13.46 -1.23 12.08
CA VAL A 49 -12.40 -1.66 11.16
C VAL A 49 -13.02 -2.67 10.19
N LEU A 50 -12.81 -2.45 8.90
CA LEU A 50 -13.30 -3.28 7.81
C LEU A 50 -12.10 -3.96 7.13
N PRO A 51 -11.69 -5.16 7.59
CA PRO A 51 -10.65 -5.94 6.91
C PRO A 51 -11.16 -6.47 5.57
N GLY A 52 -10.25 -6.63 4.61
CA GLY A 52 -10.51 -7.09 3.24
C GLY A 52 -9.35 -6.69 2.32
N ASP A 53 -9.45 -6.97 1.02
CA ASP A 53 -8.39 -6.67 0.03
C ASP A 53 -8.02 -5.19 -0.03
N GLN A 54 -8.99 -4.32 0.24
CA GLN A 54 -8.80 -2.89 0.48
C GLN A 54 -9.25 -2.58 1.91
N PRO A 55 -8.34 -2.67 2.91
CA PRO A 55 -8.71 -2.45 4.29
C PRO A 55 -9.12 -1.00 4.51
N ARG A 56 -10.16 -0.81 5.33
CA ARG A 56 -10.75 0.50 5.62
C ARG A 56 -11.04 0.61 7.11
N LEU A 57 -11.06 1.83 7.63
CA LEU A 57 -11.49 2.10 9.01
C LEU A 57 -12.52 3.22 9.03
N MET A 58 -13.33 3.28 10.09
CA MET A 58 -14.27 4.38 10.31
C MET A 58 -13.78 5.25 11.47
N HIS A 59 -13.48 6.51 11.17
CA HIS A 59 -12.98 7.49 12.13
C HIS A 59 -13.84 8.76 12.06
N LYS A 60 -14.36 9.21 13.22
CA LYS A 60 -15.27 10.38 13.32
C LYS A 60 -16.43 10.34 12.31
N GLY A 61 -17.00 9.15 12.09
CA GLY A 61 -18.11 8.93 11.15
C GLY A 61 -17.74 8.98 9.65
N ARG A 62 -16.45 9.06 9.31
CA ARG A 62 -15.95 9.00 7.93
C ARG A 62 -15.22 7.68 7.68
N ILE A 63 -15.36 7.14 6.46
CA ILE A 63 -14.56 6.01 6.00
C ILE A 63 -13.19 6.54 5.56
N VAL A 64 -12.13 5.92 6.05
CA VAL A 64 -10.72 6.19 5.73
C VAL A 64 -10.17 4.95 5.03
N GLN A 65 -9.54 5.16 3.88
CA GLN A 65 -8.95 4.13 3.02
C GLN A 65 -7.42 4.17 3.09
N VAL A 66 -6.75 3.15 2.55
CA VAL A 66 -5.28 3.14 2.48
C VAL A 66 -4.80 4.32 1.63
N GLY A 67 -3.86 5.10 2.17
CA GLY A 67 -3.35 6.35 1.57
C GLY A 67 -4.06 7.61 2.05
N ASP A 68 -5.23 7.51 2.70
CA ASP A 68 -5.92 8.69 3.24
C ASP A 68 -5.16 9.27 4.46
N THR A 69 -5.11 10.61 4.52
CA THR A 69 -4.55 11.35 5.67
C THR A 69 -5.65 11.62 6.70
N LEU A 70 -5.38 11.25 7.95
CA LEU A 70 -6.17 11.53 9.15
C LEU A 70 -5.65 12.80 9.85
N GLU A 71 -5.71 12.83 11.18
CA GLU A 71 -5.34 14.00 11.98
C GLU A 71 -3.84 14.31 11.91
N GLY A 72 -3.52 15.60 11.73
CA GLY A 72 -2.16 16.09 11.54
C GLY A 72 -1.58 15.67 10.18
N GLU A 73 -0.68 14.70 10.21
CA GLU A 73 0.00 14.15 9.02
C GLU A 73 -0.01 12.61 9.00
N LEU A 74 -0.88 11.99 9.81
CA LEU A 74 -0.98 10.54 9.95
C LEU A 74 -1.74 9.96 8.74
N ILE A 75 -1.14 9.03 8.01
CA ILE A 75 -1.68 8.39 6.81
C ILE A 75 -2.01 6.94 7.13
N PHE A 76 -3.20 6.45 6.79
CA PHE A 76 -3.52 5.04 6.96
C PHE A 76 -2.74 4.19 5.93
N ALA A 77 -1.85 3.33 6.39
CA ALA A 77 -1.07 2.44 5.54
C ALA A 77 -1.73 1.06 5.34
N GLY A 78 -2.73 0.73 6.16
CA GLY A 78 -3.51 -0.50 6.07
C GLY A 78 -3.47 -1.35 7.33
N ILE A 79 -3.64 -2.66 7.17
CA ILE A 79 -3.69 -3.62 8.27
C ILE A 79 -2.63 -4.69 8.05
N GLN A 80 -1.82 -4.96 9.06
CA GLN A 80 -0.77 -5.99 9.05
C GLN A 80 -0.79 -6.75 10.38
N ASP A 81 -0.87 -8.08 10.34
CA ASP A 81 -0.83 -8.96 11.52
C ASP A 81 -1.79 -8.56 12.67
N GLY A 82 -3.02 -8.14 12.32
CA GLY A 82 -4.02 -7.68 13.30
C GLY A 82 -3.70 -6.31 13.92
N GLN A 83 -2.82 -5.53 13.29
CA GLN A 83 -2.47 -4.18 13.70
C GLN A 83 -2.82 -3.19 12.59
N LEU A 84 -3.38 -2.05 12.96
CA LEU A 84 -3.49 -0.89 12.10
C LEU A 84 -2.10 -0.29 11.94
N VAL A 85 -1.70 -0.09 10.69
CA VAL A 85 -0.44 0.55 10.32
C VAL A 85 -0.74 1.95 9.83
N PHE A 86 -0.01 2.91 10.37
CA PHE A 86 -0.06 4.31 9.96
C PHE A 86 1.35 4.79 9.65
N ASN A 87 1.49 5.63 8.63
CA ASN A 87 2.75 6.29 8.31
C ASN A 87 2.59 7.80 8.51
N ASP A 88 3.67 8.54 8.76
CA ASP A 88 3.67 9.99 8.54
C ASP A 88 4.32 10.36 7.20
N ARG A 89 4.19 11.63 6.81
CA ARG A 89 4.83 12.19 5.60
C ARG A 89 6.36 12.14 5.60
N ARG A 90 7.00 11.84 6.74
CA ARG A 90 8.45 11.71 6.89
C ARG A 90 8.91 10.24 6.76
N GLY A 91 7.96 9.30 6.68
CA GLY A 91 8.20 7.87 6.57
C GLY A 91 8.35 7.15 7.91
N ALA A 92 8.01 7.78 9.05
CA ALA A 92 7.93 7.05 10.32
C ALA A 92 6.66 6.18 10.35
N ILE A 93 6.79 4.97 10.89
CA ILE A 93 5.71 3.98 10.97
C ILE A 93 5.20 3.91 12.41
N TYR A 94 3.89 3.94 12.57
CA TYR A 94 3.17 3.84 13.85
C TYR A 94 2.19 2.67 13.75
N VAL A 95 2.23 1.75 14.72
CA VAL A 95 1.36 0.57 14.75
C VAL A 95 0.48 0.57 15.99
N ARG A 96 -0.75 0.07 15.85
CA ARG A 96 -1.71 -0.08 16.94
C ARG A 96 -2.58 -1.32 16.73
N ARG A 97 -2.71 -2.15 17.76
CA ARG A 97 -3.72 -3.24 17.77
C ARG A 97 -5.13 -2.64 17.81
N TYR A 98 -6.05 -3.23 17.04
CA TYR A 98 -7.47 -2.89 17.01
C TYR A 98 -8.35 -3.99 17.60
#